data_AF-A0A523PYA2-F1
#
_entry.id   AF-A0A523PYA2-F1
#
_cell.length_a   1.000
_cell.length_b   1.000
_cell.length_c   1.000
_cell.angle_alpha   90.00
_cell.angle_beta   90.00
_cell.angle_gamma   90.00
#
_symmetry.space_group_name_H-M   'P 1'
#
loop_
_entity.id
_entity.type
_entity.pdbx_description
1 polymer ?
#
loop_
_entity_poly.entity_id
_entity_poly.type
_entity_poly.pdbx_seq_one_letter_code
_entity_poly.pdbx_strand_id
1 'polypeptide(L)'
;MSKTYTLVPEKGGSFRVSPSQFVYFDPKRQEYVSIQVPGAEIFSSQENTTKPTGESAKKPEDTTSGNPFKEIKESVFEFQNTLTMKIKRNFAANKNIFYFLIGAFLLGIFMVTIPRKLWIKYKRKQNEENRASFFPQLKELEDLIAQDNREEFLNLADGLILEIPKKYLKIENSQLETKFVHQSLKEKYDFQIADLWKELYQDLDQLRYSPALETEVGLVEHYVKIKKLIHLLKSQT
;
A
#
# COMPACT_ATOMS: atom_id res chain seq x y z
N MET A 1 -7.89 -7.46 -35.00
CA MET A 1 -7.09 -8.00 -36.13
C MET A 1 -6.22 -9.13 -35.59
N SER A 2 -6.52 -10.38 -35.99
CA SER A 2 -5.78 -11.57 -35.54
C SER A 2 -4.46 -11.66 -36.30
N LYS A 3 -3.33 -11.71 -35.59
CA LYS A 3 -2.00 -11.87 -36.20
C LYS A 3 -1.66 -13.37 -36.25
N THR A 4 -1.53 -13.90 -37.46
CA THR A 4 -1.11 -15.29 -37.71
C THR A 4 0.41 -15.36 -37.74
N TYR A 5 1.00 -16.27 -36.97
CA TYR A 5 2.43 -16.54 -36.97
C TYR A 5 2.68 -17.94 -37.52
N THR A 6 3.50 -18.02 -38.57
CA THR A 6 3.92 -19.29 -39.17
C THR A 6 5.34 -19.61 -38.72
N LEU A 7 5.51 -20.72 -38.01
CA LEU A 7 6.82 -21.23 -37.63
C LEU A 7 7.40 -22.03 -38.80
N VAL A 8 8.59 -21.65 -39.27
CA VAL A 8 9.32 -22.37 -40.32
C VAL A 8 10.63 -22.91 -39.72
N PRO A 9 10.87 -24.23 -39.75
CA PRO A 9 12.11 -24.81 -39.23
C PRO A 9 13.30 -24.54 -40.17
N GLU A 10 14.48 -24.34 -39.58
CA GLU A 10 15.75 -24.04 -40.28
C GLU A 10 16.37 -25.29 -40.95
N LYS A 11 15.97 -26.50 -40.55
CA LYS A 11 16.51 -27.78 -41.07
C LYS A 11 15.37 -28.70 -41.50
N GLY A 12 15.55 -29.40 -42.63
CA GLY A 12 14.62 -30.45 -43.07
C GLY A 12 14.72 -31.69 -42.17
N GLY A 13 13.58 -32.28 -41.82
CA GLY A 13 13.48 -33.45 -40.95
C GLY A 13 12.03 -33.74 -40.52
N SER A 14 11.79 -34.90 -39.90
CA SER A 14 10.52 -35.19 -39.24
C SER A 14 10.50 -34.55 -37.86
N PHE A 15 9.56 -33.64 -37.62
CA PHE A 15 9.37 -33.01 -36.33
C PHE A 15 8.07 -33.52 -35.71
N ARG A 16 8.19 -34.10 -34.51
CA ARG A 16 7.03 -34.53 -33.71
C ARG A 16 6.67 -33.43 -32.72
N VAL A 17 5.50 -32.83 -32.89
CA VAL A 17 4.94 -31.91 -31.90
C VAL A 17 4.22 -32.73 -30.84
N SER A 18 4.73 -32.72 -29.61
CA SER A 18 4.08 -33.40 -28.47
C SER A 18 2.73 -32.77 -28.16
N PRO A 19 1.72 -33.57 -27.78
CA PRO A 19 0.43 -33.02 -27.35
C PRO A 19 0.63 -32.12 -26.13
N SER A 20 -0.05 -30.98 -26.14
CA SER A 20 0.07 -29.96 -25.09
C SER A 20 -1.30 -29.60 -24.53
N GLN A 21 -1.35 -29.38 -23.22
CA GLN A 21 -2.55 -28.95 -22.52
C GLN A 21 -2.42 -27.48 -22.12
N PHE A 22 -3.37 -26.65 -22.54
CA PHE A 22 -3.47 -25.26 -22.12
C PHE A 22 -4.70 -25.08 -21.22
N VAL A 23 -4.56 -24.26 -20.18
CA VAL A 23 -5.65 -23.89 -19.28
C VAL A 23 -5.77 -22.37 -19.29
N TYR A 24 -6.97 -21.86 -19.54
CA TYR A 24 -7.25 -20.43 -19.51
C TYR A 24 -8.57 -20.17 -18.79
N PHE A 25 -8.72 -18.96 -18.26
CA PHE A 25 -9.95 -18.53 -17.62
C PHE A 25 -10.93 -17.95 -18.66
N ASP A 26 -12.12 -18.52 -18.79
CA ASP A 26 -13.17 -17.99 -19.67
C ASP A 26 -14.09 -17.04 -18.88
N PRO A 27 -14.00 -15.71 -19.10
CA PRO A 27 -14.78 -14.73 -18.34
C PRO A 27 -16.30 -14.84 -18.57
N LYS A 28 -16.76 -15.52 -19.63
CA LYS A 28 -18.20 -15.73 -19.87
C LYS A 28 -18.76 -16.90 -19.07
N ARG A 29 -17.93 -17.91 -18.80
CA ARG A 29 -18.30 -19.11 -18.04
C ARG A 29 -17.85 -19.04 -16.58
N GLN A 30 -17.01 -18.05 -16.22
CA GLN A 30 -16.42 -17.86 -14.89
C GLN A 30 -15.64 -19.09 -14.38
N GLU A 31 -15.15 -19.93 -15.28
CA GLU A 31 -14.46 -21.18 -14.98
C GLU A 31 -13.16 -21.31 -15.78
N TYR A 32 -12.23 -22.11 -15.26
CA TYR A 32 -11.00 -22.47 -15.97
C TYR A 32 -11.29 -23.60 -16.96
N VAL A 33 -11.10 -23.33 -18.25
CA VAL A 33 -11.33 -24.30 -19.32
C VAL A 33 -9.98 -24.84 -19.80
N SER A 34 -9.90 -26.16 -19.96
CA SER A 34 -8.71 -26.82 -20.51
C SER A 34 -8.93 -27.23 -21.96
N ILE A 35 -8.00 -26.88 -22.84
CA ILE A 35 -7.95 -27.32 -24.23
C ILE A 35 -6.77 -28.28 -24.39
N GLN A 36 -7.07 -29.46 -24.93
CA GLN A 36 -6.05 -30.40 -25.38
C GLN A 36 -5.75 -30.12 -26.85
N VAL A 37 -4.49 -29.85 -27.17
CA VAL A 37 -4.03 -29.71 -28.55
C VAL A 37 -3.42 -31.05 -28.95
N PRO A 38 -3.99 -31.76 -29.94
CA PRO A 38 -3.42 -33.01 -30.41
C PRO A 38 -2.05 -32.77 -31.05
N GLY A 39 -1.11 -33.68 -30.81
CA GLY A 39 0.19 -33.64 -31.47
C GLY A 39 0.06 -33.90 -32.97
N ALA A 40 0.95 -33.33 -33.76
CA ALA A 40 1.00 -33.52 -35.21
C ALA A 40 2.43 -33.84 -35.66
N GLU A 41 2.55 -34.68 -36.67
CA GLU A 41 3.81 -34.96 -37.37
C GLU A 41 3.87 -34.09 -38.63
N ILE A 42 4.92 -33.29 -38.76
CA ILE A 42 5.11 -32.40 -39.92
C ILE A 42 6.27 -32.95 -40.75
N PHE A 43 5.99 -33.28 -42.01
CA PHE A 43 6.98 -33.71 -43.00
C PHE A 43 7.33 -32.54 -43.92
N SER A 44 8.60 -32.11 -43.91
CA SER A 44 9.09 -31.10 -44.85
C SER A 44 9.80 -31.79 -46.02
N SER A 45 9.24 -31.67 -47.23
CA SER A 45 9.90 -32.13 -48.47
C SER A 45 10.53 -30.95 -49.19
N GLN A 46 11.85 -30.95 -49.29
CA GLN A 46 12.58 -30.26 -50.35
C GLN A 46 13.55 -31.28 -50.99
N GLU A 47 13.21 -31.71 -52.20
CA GLU A 47 14.01 -32.54 -53.12
C GLU A 47 15.25 -31.73 -53.59
N ASN A 48 16.47 -32.27 -53.79
CA ASN A 48 16.95 -33.29 -54.74
C ASN A 48 18.40 -33.67 -54.31
N THR A 49 19.01 -34.84 -54.50
CA THR A 49 19.09 -35.86 -55.57
C THR A 49 19.48 -37.20 -54.92
N THR A 50 19.01 -38.41 -55.29
CA THR A 50 19.34 -39.15 -56.52
C THR A 50 18.44 -40.39 -56.60
N LYS A 51 17.93 -40.72 -57.80
CA LYS A 51 17.21 -41.96 -58.16
C LYS A 51 18.04 -43.23 -57.87
N PRO A 52 17.38 -44.39 -57.69
CA PRO A 52 17.21 -45.27 -58.84
C PRO A 52 15.75 -45.68 -59.10
N THR A 53 15.36 -45.54 -60.36
CA THR A 53 14.41 -46.40 -61.08
C THR A 53 14.73 -47.87 -60.78
N GLY A 54 13.82 -48.79 -60.51
CA GLY A 54 12.37 -48.81 -60.48
C GLY A 54 11.99 -50.28 -60.55
N GLU A 55 11.03 -50.75 -59.75
CA GLU A 55 10.27 -51.95 -60.11
C GLU A 55 8.94 -51.95 -59.36
N SER A 56 7.88 -52.08 -60.15
CA SER A 56 6.50 -52.07 -59.73
C SER A 56 6.09 -53.47 -59.27
N ALA A 57 5.31 -53.50 -58.19
CA ALA A 57 4.30 -54.50 -57.87
C ALA A 57 4.69 -55.99 -57.89
N LYS A 58 4.74 -56.59 -56.69
CA LYS A 58 4.00 -57.85 -56.41
C LYS A 58 3.90 -58.16 -54.90
N LYS A 59 2.69 -58.57 -54.56
CA LYS A 59 2.17 -59.26 -53.37
C LYS A 59 3.14 -60.33 -52.80
N PRO A 60 3.16 -60.52 -51.48
CA PRO A 60 2.81 -61.84 -50.93
C PRO A 60 1.84 -61.67 -49.74
N GLU A 61 0.64 -62.23 -49.78
CA GLU A 61 0.33 -63.63 -49.47
C GLU A 61 0.17 -63.83 -47.96
N ASP A 62 -1.10 -63.95 -47.56
CA ASP A 62 -1.54 -64.60 -46.34
C ASP A 62 -0.89 -65.98 -46.23
N THR A 63 -0.14 -66.19 -45.15
CA THR A 63 0.07 -67.53 -44.59
C THR A 63 -0.18 -67.47 -43.09
N THR A 64 -1.43 -67.70 -42.74
CA THR A 64 -1.90 -68.67 -41.74
C THR A 64 -0.94 -69.07 -40.61
N SER A 65 -1.47 -68.85 -39.41
CA SER A 65 -1.28 -69.66 -38.19
C SER A 65 -0.07 -69.37 -37.31
N GLY A 66 -0.38 -68.96 -36.07
CA GLY A 66 0.54 -69.04 -34.95
C GLY A 66 0.33 -67.92 -33.95
N ASN A 67 -0.67 -68.07 -33.08
CA ASN A 67 -0.74 -67.32 -31.82
C ASN A 67 0.59 -67.48 -31.06
N PRO A 68 1.15 -66.39 -30.51
CA PRO A 68 1.80 -66.48 -29.22
C PRO A 68 1.00 -65.62 -28.24
N PHE A 69 -0.16 -66.15 -27.82
CA PHE A 69 -0.74 -65.75 -26.53
C PHE A 69 0.20 -66.33 -25.47
N LYS A 70 1.27 -65.59 -25.17
CA LYS A 70 2.20 -65.92 -24.11
C LYS A 70 1.55 -65.43 -22.82
N GLU A 71 1.07 -66.41 -22.03
CA GLU A 71 0.61 -66.24 -20.66
C GLU A 71 1.42 -65.17 -19.94
N ILE A 72 0.76 -64.09 -19.55
CA ILE A 72 1.27 -63.16 -18.56
C ILE A 72 1.20 -63.93 -17.24
N LYS A 73 2.28 -64.64 -16.92
CA LYS A 73 2.50 -65.13 -15.56
C LYS A 73 2.51 -63.92 -14.64
N GLU A 74 1.61 -63.96 -13.67
CA GLU A 74 1.56 -63.07 -12.51
C GLU A 74 2.98 -62.86 -11.97
N SER A 75 3.54 -61.67 -12.22
CA SER A 75 4.77 -61.23 -11.57
C SER A 75 4.41 -60.95 -10.12
N VAL A 76 4.65 -61.96 -9.29
CA VAL A 76 4.79 -61.90 -7.84
C VAL A 76 5.56 -60.62 -7.48
N PHE A 77 4.89 -59.70 -6.80
CA PHE A 77 5.56 -58.60 -6.09
C PHE A 77 6.38 -59.22 -4.95
N GLU A 78 7.64 -59.56 -5.22
CA GLU A 78 8.62 -59.78 -4.16
C GLU A 78 8.99 -58.41 -3.56
N PHE A 79 8.45 -58.13 -2.38
CA PHE A 79 8.93 -57.03 -1.55
C PHE A 79 10.41 -57.30 -1.21
N GLN A 80 11.31 -56.57 -1.87
CA GLN A 80 12.69 -56.49 -1.42
C GLN A 80 12.71 -55.90 0.00
N ASN A 81 13.04 -56.74 0.98
CA ASN A 81 13.36 -56.29 2.32
C ASN A 81 14.63 -55.43 2.26
N THR A 82 14.47 -54.12 2.05
CA THR A 82 15.56 -53.17 2.23
C THR A 82 15.93 -53.19 3.71
N LEU A 83 17.16 -53.59 4.02
CA LEU A 83 17.79 -53.40 5.33
C LEU A 83 17.59 -51.96 5.75
N THR A 84 16.70 -51.73 6.70
CA THR A 84 16.48 -50.40 7.28
C THR A 84 17.70 -50.06 8.12
N MET A 85 18.63 -49.32 7.51
CA MET A 85 19.68 -48.65 8.27
C MET A 85 18.97 -47.70 9.24
N LYS A 86 19.02 -48.01 10.54
CA LYS A 86 18.50 -47.12 11.59
C LYS A 86 19.33 -45.85 11.57
N ILE A 87 18.83 -44.84 10.85
CA ILE A 87 19.30 -43.45 11.00
C ILE A 87 18.99 -43.07 12.44
N LYS A 88 20.03 -42.99 13.30
CA LYS A 88 19.90 -42.41 14.63
C LYS A 88 19.49 -40.95 14.43
N ARG A 89 18.19 -40.67 14.54
CA ARG A 89 17.65 -39.32 14.49
C ARG A 89 18.11 -38.61 15.75
N ASN A 90 19.17 -37.80 15.65
CA ASN A 90 19.61 -36.88 16.69
C ASN A 90 18.62 -35.69 16.82
N PHE A 91 17.32 -35.97 16.91
CA PHE A 91 16.29 -34.95 17.06
C PHE A 91 16.35 -34.29 18.46
N ALA A 92 16.98 -34.96 19.43
CA ALA A 92 17.15 -34.46 20.79
C ALA A 92 18.19 -33.32 20.89
N ALA A 93 19.28 -33.35 20.12
CA ALA A 93 20.35 -32.36 20.20
C ALA A 93 19.92 -30.98 19.70
N ASN A 94 18.92 -30.92 18.82
CA ASN A 94 18.46 -29.68 18.19
C ASN A 94 17.14 -29.14 18.75
N LYS A 95 16.59 -29.76 19.82
CA LYS A 95 15.33 -29.27 20.45
C LYS A 95 15.47 -27.83 20.94
N ASN A 96 16.60 -27.50 21.57
CA ASN A 96 16.85 -26.16 22.08
C ASN A 96 16.93 -25.12 20.96
N ILE A 97 17.53 -25.49 19.82
CA ILE A 97 17.64 -24.62 18.64
C ILE A 97 16.26 -24.41 18.01
N PHE A 98 15.42 -25.45 17.96
CA PHE A 98 14.05 -25.36 17.46
C PHE A 98 13.19 -24.40 18.30
N TYR A 99 13.23 -24.52 19.63
CA TYR A 99 12.54 -23.60 20.53
C TYR A 99 13.12 -22.18 20.49
N PHE A 100 14.43 -22.03 20.31
CA PHE A 100 15.07 -20.73 20.13
C PHE A 100 14.61 -20.04 18.85
N LEU A 101 14.51 -20.76 17.72
CA LEU A 101 14.01 -20.21 16.45
C LEU A 101 12.56 -19.73 16.56
N ILE A 102 11.70 -20.52 17.22
CA ILE A 102 10.29 -20.17 17.43
C ILE A 102 10.17 -18.95 18.36
N GLY A 103 10.94 -18.93 19.44
CA GLY A 103 11.00 -17.80 20.37
C GLY A 103 11.47 -16.53 19.68
N ALA A 104 12.54 -16.60 18.89
CA ALA A 104 13.08 -15.48 18.13
C ALA A 104 12.10 -14.95 17.08
N PHE A 105 11.36 -15.83 16.40
CA PHE A 105 10.35 -15.44 15.42
C PHE A 105 9.18 -14.68 16.08
N LEU A 106 8.66 -15.17 17.21
CA LEU A 106 7.64 -14.45 17.97
C LEU A 106 8.17 -13.09 18.46
N LEU A 107 9.38 -13.05 19.02
CA LEU A 107 10.01 -11.82 19.51
C LEU A 107 10.18 -10.80 18.38
N GLY A 108 10.59 -11.22 17.19
CA GLY A 108 10.69 -10.35 16.02
C GLY A 108 9.35 -9.72 15.63
N ILE A 109 8.26 -10.49 15.66
CA ILE A 109 6.91 -9.97 15.38
C ILE A 109 6.49 -8.93 16.42
N PHE A 110 6.72 -9.20 17.71
CA PHE A 110 6.43 -8.24 18.77
C PHE A 110 7.27 -6.96 18.65
N MET A 111 8.56 -7.10 18.33
CA MET A 111 9.49 -5.99 18.18
C MET A 111 9.17 -5.08 16.99
N VAL A 112 8.50 -5.59 15.94
CA VAL A 112 8.05 -4.77 14.81
C VAL A 112 6.67 -4.15 15.06
N THR A 113 5.74 -4.90 15.67
CA THR A 113 4.34 -4.48 15.79
C THR A 113 4.09 -3.50 16.95
N ILE A 114 4.78 -3.66 18.08
CA ILE A 114 4.64 -2.79 19.26
C ILE A 114 5.10 -1.36 18.96
N PRO A 115 6.34 -1.10 18.51
CA PRO A 115 6.78 0.28 18.27
C PRO A 115 5.97 0.93 17.16
N ARG A 116 5.56 0.19 16.12
CA ARG A 116 4.70 0.74 15.06
C ARG A 116 3.35 1.20 15.61
N LYS A 117 2.71 0.42 16.48
CA LYS A 117 1.44 0.82 17.12
C LYS A 117 1.64 2.01 18.07
N LEU A 118 2.72 2.04 18.84
CA LEU A 118 3.03 3.14 19.74
C LEU A 118 3.34 4.42 18.97
N TRP A 119 4.08 4.34 17.86
CA TRP A 119 4.43 5.48 17.02
C TRP A 119 3.20 6.05 16.31
N ILE A 120 2.29 5.19 15.82
CA ILE A 120 1.01 5.62 15.25
C ILE A 120 0.13 6.30 16.32
N LYS A 121 0.06 5.75 17.53
CA LYS A 121 -0.67 6.37 18.64
C LYS A 121 -0.06 7.71 19.04
N TYR A 122 1.26 7.81 19.12
CA TYR A 122 1.97 9.05 19.43
C TYR A 122 1.72 10.10 18.34
N LYS A 123 1.82 9.74 17.05
CA LYS A 123 1.56 10.65 15.93
C LYS A 123 0.09 11.07 15.84
N ARG A 124 -0.86 10.18 16.18
CA ARG A 124 -2.28 10.50 16.27
C ARG A 124 -2.58 11.41 17.45
N LYS A 125 -2.05 11.12 18.64
CA LYS A 125 -2.19 11.97 19.82
C LYS A 125 -1.55 13.34 19.60
N GLN A 126 -0.37 13.39 18.99
CA GLN A 126 0.27 14.64 18.59
C GLN A 126 -0.56 15.40 17.53
N ASN A 127 -1.16 14.71 16.56
CA ASN A 127 -2.07 15.37 15.61
C ASN A 127 -3.40 15.80 16.26
N GLU A 128 -3.93 15.08 17.25
CA GLU A 128 -5.14 15.43 17.99
C GLU A 128 -4.90 16.56 19.01
N GLU A 129 -3.75 16.59 19.70
CA GLU A 129 -3.28 17.70 20.54
C GLU A 129 -2.91 18.92 19.68
N ASN A 130 -2.30 18.73 18.50
CA ASN A 130 -2.11 19.80 17.52
C ASN A 130 -3.43 20.23 16.87
N ARG A 131 -4.49 19.43 16.99
CA ARG A 131 -5.88 19.79 16.68
C ARG A 131 -6.64 20.18 17.94
N ALA A 132 -5.96 20.56 19.04
CA ALA A 132 -6.66 21.07 20.20
C ALA A 132 -7.51 22.24 19.73
N SER A 133 -8.81 21.97 19.75
CA SER A 133 -9.84 22.84 19.29
C SER A 133 -9.63 24.13 20.06
N PHE A 134 -9.45 25.28 19.42
CA PHE A 134 -9.54 26.57 20.10
C PHE A 134 -10.95 26.81 20.68
N PHE A 135 -11.88 25.84 20.51
CA PHE A 135 -13.24 25.84 20.99
C PHE A 135 -13.45 26.09 22.51
N PRO A 136 -12.68 25.51 23.46
CA PRO A 136 -12.85 25.83 24.87
C PRO A 136 -12.45 27.28 25.14
N GLN A 137 -11.34 27.76 24.56
CA GLN A 137 -10.89 29.15 24.68
C GLN A 137 -11.85 30.14 23.98
N LEU A 138 -12.45 29.74 22.85
CA LEU A 138 -13.51 30.51 22.17
C LEU A 138 -14.78 30.57 23.01
N LYS A 139 -15.16 29.48 23.66
CA LYS A 139 -16.30 29.46 24.57
C LYS A 139 -16.04 30.33 25.79
N GLU A 140 -14.83 30.29 26.34
CA GLU A 140 -14.40 31.15 27.43
C GLU A 140 -14.40 32.63 27.04
N LEU A 141 -13.92 32.98 25.83
CA LEU A 141 -14.06 34.35 25.30
C LEU A 141 -15.53 34.80 25.20
N GLU A 142 -16.43 33.91 24.79
CA GLU A 142 -17.86 34.18 24.70
C GLU A 142 -18.49 34.38 26.09
N ASP A 143 -18.10 33.57 27.08
CA ASP A 143 -18.52 33.71 28.48
C ASP A 143 -17.98 35.02 29.09
N LEU A 144 -16.75 35.43 28.76
CA LEU A 144 -16.12 36.67 29.23
C LEU A 144 -16.77 37.92 28.63
N ILE A 145 -17.25 37.85 27.38
CA ILE A 145 -18.10 38.90 26.80
C ILE A 145 -19.40 39.01 27.59
N ALA A 146 -20.04 37.90 27.94
CA ALA A 146 -21.30 37.90 28.70
C ALA A 146 -21.13 38.41 30.15
N GLN A 147 -19.92 38.29 30.70
CA GLN A 147 -19.55 38.77 32.04
C GLN A 147 -19.01 40.21 32.04
N ASP A 148 -18.87 40.84 30.87
CA ASP A 148 -18.24 42.16 30.68
C ASP A 148 -16.83 42.25 31.29
N ASN A 149 -16.08 41.15 31.30
CA ASN A 149 -14.74 41.09 31.88
C ASN A 149 -13.67 41.34 30.82
N ARG A 150 -13.45 42.62 30.49
CA ARG A 150 -12.53 43.07 29.43
C ARG A 150 -11.09 42.64 29.65
N GLU A 151 -10.55 42.78 30.86
CA GLU A 151 -9.13 42.50 31.11
C GLU A 151 -8.81 41.02 30.87
N GLU A 152 -9.66 40.14 31.38
CA GLU A 152 -9.53 38.70 31.14
C GLU A 152 -9.77 38.35 29.67
N PHE A 153 -10.73 38.99 29.02
CA PHE A 153 -10.96 38.82 27.57
C PHE A 153 -9.70 39.16 26.76
N LEU A 154 -9.10 40.33 27.01
CA LEU A 154 -7.91 40.79 26.30
C LEU A 154 -6.72 39.87 26.55
N ASN A 155 -6.49 39.47 27.80
CA ASN A 155 -5.41 38.55 28.13
C ASN A 155 -5.56 37.18 27.44
N LEU A 156 -6.78 36.66 27.39
CA LEU A 156 -7.07 35.40 26.70
C LEU A 156 -6.94 35.56 25.18
N ALA A 157 -7.49 36.63 24.61
CA ALA A 157 -7.41 36.94 23.17
C ALA A 157 -5.96 37.09 22.69
N ASP A 158 -5.12 37.84 23.43
CA ASP A 158 -3.69 37.99 23.16
C ASP A 158 -2.97 36.64 23.18
N GLY A 159 -3.23 35.84 24.23
CA GLY A 159 -2.69 34.49 24.35
C GLY A 159 -3.05 33.62 23.15
N LEU A 160 -4.31 33.68 22.73
CA LEU A 160 -4.85 32.89 21.62
C LEU A 160 -4.26 33.32 20.27
N ILE A 161 -4.15 34.62 20.01
CA ILE A 161 -3.54 35.16 18.78
C ILE A 161 -2.06 34.81 18.67
N LEU A 162 -1.34 34.72 19.79
CA LEU A 162 0.06 34.27 19.82
C LEU A 162 0.21 32.75 19.75
N GLU A 163 -0.78 31.99 20.23
CA GLU A 163 -0.77 30.52 20.17
C GLU A 163 -1.06 29.99 18.75
N ILE A 164 -1.92 30.68 17.99
CA ILE A 164 -2.23 30.34 16.59
C ILE A 164 -0.97 30.11 15.73
N PRO A 165 -0.04 31.06 15.57
CA PRO A 165 1.13 30.87 14.72
C PRO A 165 2.07 29.80 15.27
N LYS A 166 2.24 29.69 16.59
CA LYS A 166 3.03 28.60 17.21
C LYS A 166 2.52 27.23 16.79
N LYS A 167 1.20 27.05 16.80
CA LYS A 167 0.56 25.78 16.49
C LYS A 167 0.53 25.45 15.00
N TYR A 168 0.13 26.41 14.17
CA TYR A 168 -0.04 26.21 12.74
C TYR A 168 1.26 26.32 11.94
N LEU A 169 2.26 27.05 12.42
CA LEU A 169 3.55 27.24 11.74
C LEU A 169 4.72 26.53 12.44
N LYS A 170 4.53 26.03 13.68
CA LYS A 170 5.59 25.39 14.50
C LYS A 170 6.78 26.30 14.76
N ILE A 171 6.48 27.59 14.94
CA ILE A 171 7.46 28.65 15.18
C ILE A 171 7.74 28.75 16.69
N GLU A 172 9.01 28.93 17.06
CA GLU A 172 9.44 29.14 18.45
C GLU A 172 9.25 30.60 18.92
N ASN A 173 9.31 30.84 20.25
CA ASN A 173 9.09 32.18 20.80
C ASN A 173 10.06 33.25 20.26
N SER A 174 11.28 32.86 19.87
CA SER A 174 12.31 33.73 19.28
C SER A 174 11.95 34.28 17.90
N GLN A 175 10.95 33.69 17.25
CA GLN A 175 10.54 33.99 15.87
C GLN A 175 9.13 34.61 15.81
N LEU A 176 8.55 35.00 16.94
CA LEU A 176 7.21 35.63 17.02
C LEU A 176 7.20 37.11 16.56
N GLU A 177 8.14 37.53 15.72
CA GLU A 177 8.09 38.86 15.14
C GLU A 177 6.89 38.98 14.19
N THR A 178 6.10 40.04 14.32
CA THR A 178 4.86 40.26 13.53
C THR A 178 5.10 40.13 12.03
N LYS A 179 6.24 40.63 11.53
CA LYS A 179 6.61 40.54 10.11
C LYS A 179 6.91 39.11 9.67
N PHE A 180 7.63 38.35 10.50
CA PHE A 180 7.99 36.97 10.21
C PHE A 180 6.75 36.06 10.22
N VAL A 181 5.88 36.22 11.23
CA VAL A 181 4.63 35.45 11.32
C VAL A 181 3.69 35.76 10.16
N HIS A 182 3.53 37.04 9.80
CA HIS A 182 2.71 37.45 8.65
C HIS A 182 3.22 36.82 7.34
N GLN A 183 4.53 36.90 7.09
CA GLN A 183 5.14 36.31 5.91
C GLN A 183 4.99 34.77 5.91
N SER A 184 5.21 34.12 7.05
CA SER A 184 5.08 32.66 7.18
C SER A 184 3.63 32.17 6.99
N LEU A 185 2.64 32.91 7.51
CA LEU A 185 1.22 32.64 7.27
C LEU A 185 0.87 32.79 5.78
N LYS A 186 1.40 33.84 5.14
CA LYS A 186 1.18 34.12 3.72
C LYS A 186 1.78 33.04 2.82
N GLU A 187 2.96 32.52 3.16
CA GLU A 187 3.63 31.47 2.39
C GLU A 187 2.96 30.10 2.53
N LYS A 188 2.45 29.78 3.73
CA LYS A 188 1.86 28.46 4.00
C LYS A 188 0.38 28.36 3.67
N TYR A 189 -0.36 29.44 3.86
CA TYR A 189 -1.82 29.48 3.68
C TYR A 189 -2.18 30.49 2.59
N ASP A 190 -2.84 31.58 2.97
CA ASP A 190 -3.30 32.61 2.05
C ASP A 190 -3.07 34.01 2.64
N PHE A 191 -3.00 34.99 1.75
CA PHE A 191 -2.88 36.40 2.09
C PHE A 191 -4.00 36.88 3.02
N GLN A 192 -5.24 36.40 2.82
CA GLN A 192 -6.37 36.77 3.67
C GLN A 192 -6.20 36.35 5.14
N ILE A 193 -5.62 35.17 5.37
CA ILE A 193 -5.39 34.65 6.73
C ILE A 193 -4.26 35.43 7.40
N ALA A 194 -3.19 35.71 6.66
CA ALA A 194 -2.05 36.47 7.16
C ALA A 194 -2.45 37.90 7.55
N ASP A 195 -3.18 38.60 6.68
CA ASP A 195 -3.64 39.96 6.94
C ASP A 195 -4.63 40.02 8.11
N LEU A 196 -5.59 39.09 8.15
CA LEU A 196 -6.57 39.06 9.24
C LEU A 196 -5.91 38.78 10.59
N TRP A 197 -4.88 37.93 10.66
CA TRP A 197 -4.08 37.74 11.88
C TRP A 197 -3.34 39.01 12.30
N LYS A 198 -2.71 39.69 11.34
CA LYS A 198 -1.94 40.91 11.62
C LYS A 198 -2.84 42.06 12.07
N GLU A 199 -3.98 42.23 11.43
CA GLU A 199 -5.02 43.20 11.81
C GLU A 199 -5.45 42.93 13.26
N LEU A 200 -5.84 41.70 13.58
CA LEU A 200 -6.23 41.31 14.95
C LEU A 200 -5.15 41.58 16.00
N TYR A 201 -3.89 41.26 15.67
CA TYR A 201 -2.78 41.51 16.58
C TYR A 201 -2.60 43.00 16.86
N GLN A 202 -2.74 43.84 15.84
CA GLN A 202 -2.63 45.31 15.99
C GLN A 202 -3.85 45.91 16.69
N ASP A 203 -5.05 45.44 16.37
CA ASP A 203 -6.29 45.90 16.98
C ASP A 203 -6.32 45.59 18.48
N LEU A 204 -5.90 44.39 18.89
CA LEU A 204 -5.80 44.01 20.31
C LEU A 204 -4.77 44.84 21.08
N ASP A 205 -3.60 45.09 20.47
CA ASP A 205 -2.56 45.94 21.06
C ASP A 205 -3.08 47.38 21.26
N GLN A 206 -3.77 47.94 20.26
CA GLN A 206 -4.40 49.25 20.36
C GLN A 206 -5.51 49.29 21.42
N LEU A 207 -6.36 48.26 21.47
CA LEU A 207 -7.46 48.17 22.42
C LEU A 207 -6.94 48.07 23.87
N ARG A 208 -5.74 47.53 24.09
CA ARG A 208 -5.10 47.47 25.41
C ARG A 208 -4.59 48.83 25.88
N TYR A 209 -4.03 49.63 24.98
CA TYR A 209 -3.36 50.90 25.32
C TYR A 209 -4.19 52.16 25.05
N SER A 210 -5.35 52.03 24.39
CA SER A 210 -6.24 53.15 24.07
C SER A 210 -7.59 53.02 24.77
N PRO A 211 -7.79 53.69 25.92
CA PRO A 211 -9.09 53.71 26.61
C PRO A 211 -10.20 54.44 25.83
N ALA A 212 -9.87 55.20 24.78
CA ALA A 212 -10.85 55.96 23.99
C ALA A 212 -11.68 55.10 23.00
N LEU A 213 -11.31 53.83 22.79
CA LEU A 213 -12.03 52.88 21.93
C LEU A 213 -13.04 51.99 22.70
N GLU A 214 -13.33 52.35 23.97
CA GLU A 214 -14.25 51.64 24.87
C GLU A 214 -15.68 51.62 24.34
N THR A 215 -16.02 50.56 23.60
CA THR A 215 -17.41 50.17 23.35
C THR A 215 -17.52 48.65 23.38
N GLU A 216 -18.57 48.10 24.02
CA GLU A 216 -18.89 46.66 24.03
C GLU A 216 -18.93 46.04 22.62
N VAL A 217 -19.32 46.86 21.63
CA VAL A 217 -19.34 46.51 20.20
C VAL A 217 -17.95 46.06 19.71
N GLY A 218 -16.88 46.62 20.29
CA GLY A 218 -15.50 46.23 19.98
C GLY A 218 -15.21 44.78 20.40
N LEU A 219 -15.52 44.38 21.63
CA LEU A 219 -15.18 43.03 22.13
C LEU A 219 -15.83 41.92 21.30
N VAL A 220 -17.12 42.09 20.98
CA VAL A 220 -17.88 41.14 20.15
C VAL A 220 -17.29 41.07 18.73
N GLU A 221 -16.94 42.20 18.14
CA GLU A 221 -16.32 42.24 16.81
C GLU A 221 -14.98 41.48 16.80
N HIS A 222 -14.13 41.71 17.81
CA HIS A 222 -12.84 41.02 17.93
C HIS A 222 -13.02 39.51 18.11
N TYR A 223 -13.97 39.07 18.93
CA TYR A 223 -14.31 37.65 19.05
C TYR A 223 -14.75 37.04 17.72
N VAL A 224 -15.60 37.72 16.95
CA VAL A 224 -16.04 37.26 15.63
C VAL A 224 -14.86 37.15 14.67
N LYS A 225 -13.95 38.14 14.65
CA LYS A 225 -12.72 38.08 13.84
C LYS A 225 -11.84 36.89 14.26
N ILE A 226 -11.63 36.65 15.56
CA ILE A 226 -10.83 35.52 16.08
C ILE A 226 -11.44 34.18 15.67
N LYS A 227 -12.76 34.04 15.85
CA LYS A 227 -13.51 32.85 15.46
C LYS A 227 -13.40 32.59 13.96
N LYS A 228 -13.49 33.64 13.14
CA LYS A 228 -13.30 33.57 11.68
C LYS A 228 -11.88 33.14 11.32
N LEU A 229 -10.85 33.68 11.96
CA LEU A 229 -9.45 33.30 11.74
C LEU A 229 -9.23 31.80 11.97
N ILE A 230 -9.68 31.31 13.13
CA ILE A 230 -9.58 29.89 13.49
C ILE A 230 -10.34 29.01 12.49
N HIS A 231 -11.52 29.44 12.07
CA HIS A 231 -12.31 28.68 11.10
C HIS A 231 -11.63 28.60 9.73
N LEU A 232 -11.08 29.72 9.23
CA LEU A 232 -10.33 29.77 7.97
C LEU A 232 -9.10 28.87 8.03
N LEU A 233 -8.32 28.93 9.11
CA LEU A 233 -7.16 28.07 9.31
C LEU A 233 -7.56 26.59 9.34
N LYS A 234 -8.65 26.24 10.03
CA LYS A 234 -9.18 24.87 10.05
C LYS A 234 -9.64 24.39 8.66
N SER A 235 -10.17 25.28 7.82
CA SER A 235 -10.65 24.91 6.48
C SER A 235 -9.52 24.59 5.49
N GLN A 236 -8.32 25.13 5.74
CA GLN A 236 -7.13 24.97 4.88
C GLN A 236 -6.18 23.86 5.35
N THR A 237 -6.50 23.15 6.44
CA THR A 237 -5.64 22.12 7.07
C THR A 237 -6.28 20.74 7.03
#